data_AF-A0A7S1CXE4-F1
#
_entry.id   AF-A0A7S1CXE4-F1
#
_cell.length_a   1.000
_cell.length_b   1.000
_cell.length_c   1.000
_cell.angle_alpha   90.00
_cell.angle_beta   90.00
_cell.angle_gamma   90.00
#
_symmetry.space_group_name_H-M   'P 1'
#
loop_
_entity.id
_entity.type
_entity.pdbx_description
1 polymer ?
#
loop_
_entity_poly.entity_id
_entity_poly.type
_entity_poly.pdbx_seq_one_letter_code
_entity_poly.pdbx_strand_id
1 'polypeptide(L)'
;GFTPDFPTVADDLSICSKVEFIDGQFNVLGSAGPMTVRPSSVFGAGTTIVGRMNFDSADIALMRSTGSLFDVILHEIGHVLGIGTLWSFNGLNDGSGGVATCDSYSTNSRAAAEYRAVSGCASGAPPIEDDTGRAGTDCGHWD
;
A
#
# COMPACT_ATOMS: atom_id res chain seq x y z
N GLY A 1 -0.75 15.82 -18.58
CA GLY A 1 0.07 14.65 -18.23
C GLY A 1 1.09 15.08 -17.23
N PHE A 2 1.07 14.51 -16.02
CA PHE A 2 2.07 14.72 -14.99
C PHE A 2 3.32 13.92 -15.36
N THR A 3 4.41 14.61 -15.69
CA THR A 3 5.74 14.00 -15.82
C THR A 3 6.49 14.32 -14.53
N PRO A 4 6.42 13.47 -13.50
CA PRO A 4 7.20 13.66 -12.29
C PRO A 4 8.69 13.74 -12.63
N ASP A 5 9.37 14.77 -12.10
CA ASP A 5 10.82 14.89 -12.17
C ASP A 5 11.43 13.95 -11.12
N PHE A 6 11.69 12.71 -11.53
CA PHE A 6 12.36 11.75 -10.68
C PHE A 6 13.88 11.92 -10.80
N PRO A 7 14.62 11.75 -9.70
CA PRO A 7 16.07 11.80 -9.77
C PRO A 7 16.59 10.68 -10.69
N THR A 8 17.63 10.97 -11.46
CA THR A 8 18.27 9.99 -12.36
C THR A 8 18.99 8.88 -11.59
N VAL A 9 19.26 9.10 -10.30
CA VAL A 9 19.79 8.12 -9.34
C VAL A 9 19.03 8.28 -8.03
N ALA A 10 18.44 7.20 -7.54
CA ALA A 10 17.87 7.12 -6.20
C ALA A 10 18.63 6.02 -5.42
N ASP A 11 19.15 6.37 -4.25
CA ASP A 11 19.85 5.44 -3.37
C ASP A 11 18.82 4.51 -2.69
N ASP A 12 17.94 5.12 -1.88
CA ASP A 12 16.91 4.42 -1.12
C ASP A 12 15.53 4.50 -1.78
N LEU A 13 14.85 5.65 -1.64
CA LEU A 13 13.47 5.83 -2.07
C LEU A 13 13.21 7.26 -2.53
N SER A 14 12.58 7.40 -3.70
CA SER A 14 12.04 8.67 -4.20
C SER A 14 10.54 8.56 -4.38
N ILE A 15 9.78 9.43 -3.74
CA ILE A 15 8.31 9.48 -3.88
C ILE A 15 7.92 10.79 -4.53
N CYS A 16 7.12 10.72 -5.59
CA CYS A 16 6.50 11.90 -6.16
C CYS A 16 4.99 11.88 -5.92
N SER A 17 4.44 12.99 -5.43
CA SER A 17 3.01 13.14 -5.20
C SER A 17 2.41 14.16 -6.15
N LYS A 18 1.16 13.94 -6.57
CA LYS A 18 0.35 14.97 -7.23
C LYS A 18 -1.02 15.09 -6.58
N VAL A 19 -1.66 16.23 -6.82
CA VAL A 19 -3.05 16.49 -6.45
C VAL A 19 -3.82 16.72 -7.74
N GLU A 20 -4.84 15.93 -8.00
CA GLU A 20 -5.71 16.06 -9.16
C GLU A 20 -7.14 15.61 -8.82
N PHE A 21 -8.10 15.87 -9.69
CA PHE A 21 -9.45 15.32 -9.51
C PHE A 21 -9.43 13.81 -9.78
N ILE A 22 -9.94 13.00 -8.83
CA ILE A 22 -10.03 11.54 -8.98
C ILE A 22 -11.50 11.14 -9.20
N ASP A 23 -12.34 11.28 -8.18
CA ASP A 23 -13.74 10.83 -8.23
C ASP A 23 -14.73 11.69 -7.43
N GLY A 24 -14.28 12.75 -6.77
CA GLY A 24 -15.12 13.66 -6.00
C GLY A 24 -14.84 13.53 -4.51
N GLN A 25 -15.83 13.84 -3.67
CA GLN A 25 -15.63 13.78 -2.22
C GLN A 25 -15.87 12.37 -1.66
N PHE A 26 -15.06 12.01 -0.65
CA PHE A 26 -15.20 10.85 0.25
C PHE A 26 -14.90 9.45 -0.28
N ASN A 27 -14.82 9.24 -1.59
CA ASN A 27 -14.52 7.92 -2.13
C ASN A 27 -13.00 7.68 -2.07
N VAL A 28 -12.29 7.92 -3.17
CA VAL A 28 -10.83 7.73 -3.20
C VAL A 28 -10.14 9.00 -2.69
N LEU A 29 -9.78 8.99 -1.40
CA LEU A 29 -9.02 10.10 -0.78
C LEU A 29 -7.61 10.25 -1.40
N GLY A 30 -7.01 9.11 -1.75
CA GLY A 30 -5.69 9.02 -2.34
C GLY A 30 -5.41 7.63 -2.90
N SER A 31 -4.31 7.51 -3.65
CA SER A 31 -3.79 6.24 -4.15
C SER A 31 -2.29 6.31 -4.32
N ALA A 32 -1.61 5.22 -4.03
CA ALA A 32 -0.17 5.15 -4.14
C ALA A 32 0.35 3.76 -4.44
N GLY A 33 1.63 3.71 -4.81
CA GLY A 33 2.31 2.44 -4.99
C GLY A 33 3.68 2.57 -5.64
N PRO A 34 4.37 1.43 -5.79
CA PRO A 34 5.66 1.35 -6.44
C PRO A 34 5.54 1.64 -7.95
N MET A 35 6.48 2.43 -8.46
CA MET A 35 6.70 2.64 -9.88
C MET A 35 7.95 1.89 -10.37
N THR A 36 8.96 1.76 -9.52
CA THR A 36 10.15 0.95 -9.80
C THR A 36 10.56 0.21 -8.54
N VAL A 37 10.75 -1.10 -8.68
CA VAL A 37 11.09 -2.00 -7.58
C VAL A 37 12.47 -2.57 -7.83
N ARG A 38 13.32 -2.49 -6.82
CA ARG A 38 14.58 -3.22 -6.77
C ARG A 38 14.28 -4.70 -6.67
N PRO A 39 14.83 -5.57 -7.54
CA PRO A 39 14.51 -6.98 -7.52
C PRO A 39 15.01 -7.64 -6.22
N SER A 40 14.30 -8.68 -5.80
CA SER A 40 14.62 -9.44 -4.58
C SER A 40 16.00 -10.12 -4.61
N SER A 41 16.60 -10.29 -5.80
CA SER A 41 17.96 -10.81 -5.96
C SER A 41 19.05 -9.94 -5.31
N VAL A 42 18.75 -8.68 -4.96
CA VAL A 42 19.74 -7.77 -4.35
C VAL A 42 19.77 -7.92 -2.82
N PHE A 43 18.61 -7.96 -2.17
CA PHE A 43 18.49 -7.90 -0.70
C PHE A 43 17.62 -9.00 -0.08
N GLY A 44 17.22 -10.01 -0.86
CA GLY A 44 16.32 -11.08 -0.41
C GLY A 44 14.82 -10.71 -0.42
N ALA A 45 14.50 -9.44 -0.67
CA ALA A 45 13.13 -8.94 -0.87
C ALA A 45 13.14 -7.78 -1.86
N GLY A 46 12.05 -7.63 -2.61
CA GLY A 46 11.81 -6.48 -3.46
C GLY A 46 11.49 -5.24 -2.64
N THR A 47 12.19 -4.15 -2.93
CA THR A 47 11.99 -2.85 -2.27
C THR A 47 11.76 -1.76 -3.29
N THR A 48 10.88 -0.82 -2.99
CA THR A 48 10.58 0.29 -3.90
C THR A 48 11.74 1.27 -3.97
N ILE A 49 12.14 1.64 -5.19
CA ILE A 49 13.13 2.69 -5.47
C ILE A 49 12.40 3.99 -5.80
N VAL A 50 11.36 3.89 -6.64
CA VAL A 50 10.56 5.03 -7.07
C VAL A 50 9.10 4.72 -6.81
N GLY A 51 8.41 5.61 -6.11
CA GLY A 51 6.98 5.53 -5.81
C GLY A 51 6.23 6.75 -6.31
N ARG A 52 4.91 6.58 -6.46
CA ARG A 52 4.01 7.68 -6.77
C ARG A 52 2.84 7.70 -5.80
N MET A 53 2.36 8.91 -5.52
CA MET A 53 1.12 9.15 -4.77
C MET A 53 0.23 10.13 -5.53
N ASN A 54 -1.07 9.96 -5.40
CA ASN A 54 -2.09 10.83 -5.96
C ASN A 54 -3.15 11.10 -4.89
N PHE A 55 -3.59 12.34 -4.73
CA PHE A 55 -4.62 12.70 -3.76
C PHE A 55 -5.77 13.44 -4.46
N ASP A 56 -7.01 13.15 -4.09
CA ASP A 56 -8.15 13.83 -4.70
C ASP A 56 -8.21 15.29 -4.23
N SER A 57 -8.07 16.19 -5.20
CA SER A 57 -8.26 17.64 -5.02
C SER A 57 -9.59 18.01 -4.35
N ALA A 58 -10.64 17.21 -4.51
CA ALA A 58 -11.95 17.42 -3.90
C ALA A 58 -11.94 17.17 -2.38
N ASP A 59 -11.01 16.36 -1.88
CA ASP A 59 -10.93 15.95 -0.47
C ASP A 59 -9.83 16.66 0.33
N ILE A 60 -8.79 17.20 -0.33
CA ILE A 60 -7.64 17.85 0.36
C ILE A 60 -8.06 18.90 1.39
N ALA A 61 -9.02 19.77 1.05
CA ALA A 61 -9.47 20.83 1.95
C ALA A 61 -10.16 20.26 3.20
N LEU A 62 -11.01 19.25 3.01
CA LEU A 62 -11.70 18.58 4.10
C LEU A 62 -10.70 17.84 4.99
N MET A 63 -9.83 17.01 4.41
CA MET A 63 -8.81 16.25 5.13
C MET A 63 -7.85 17.15 5.95
N ARG A 64 -7.52 18.34 5.44
CA ARG A 64 -6.76 19.34 6.21
C ARG A 64 -7.54 19.88 7.40
N SER A 65 -8.82 20.17 7.19
CA SER A 65 -9.68 20.76 8.24
C SER A 65 -10.02 19.76 9.34
N THR A 66 -10.14 18.47 9.01
CA THR A 66 -10.43 17.39 9.96
C THR A 66 -9.16 16.81 10.60
N GLY A 67 -7.98 17.16 10.07
CA GLY A 67 -6.69 16.68 10.54
C GLY A 67 -6.26 15.32 9.97
N SER A 68 -7.06 14.68 9.11
CA SER A 68 -6.77 13.34 8.58
C SER A 68 -5.76 13.31 7.43
N LEU A 69 -5.41 14.47 6.84
CA LEU A 69 -4.52 14.49 5.67
C LEU A 69 -3.17 13.83 5.95
N PHE A 70 -2.60 14.05 7.14
CA PHE A 70 -1.30 13.47 7.48
C PHE A 70 -1.36 11.94 7.55
N ASP A 71 -2.41 11.40 8.17
CA ASP A 71 -2.60 9.95 8.29
C ASP A 71 -2.80 9.30 6.93
N VAL A 72 -3.56 9.94 6.03
CA VAL A 72 -3.74 9.47 4.65
C VAL A 72 -2.43 9.53 3.88
N ILE A 73 -1.63 10.59 4.00
CA ILE A 73 -0.30 10.64 3.36
C ILE A 73 0.59 9.51 3.87
N LEU A 74 0.60 9.25 5.19
CA LEU A 74 1.40 8.18 5.76
C LEU A 74 0.93 6.79 5.30
N HIS A 75 -0.39 6.59 5.22
CA HIS A 75 -1.02 5.40 4.66
C HIS A 75 -0.55 5.15 3.22
N GLU A 76 -0.60 6.17 2.37
CA GLU A 76 -0.15 6.09 0.98
C GLU A 76 1.37 5.83 0.86
N ILE A 77 2.19 6.37 1.76
CA ILE A 77 3.61 6.01 1.83
C ILE A 77 3.78 4.51 2.17
N GLY A 78 2.93 3.95 3.02
CA GLY A 78 2.89 2.50 3.29
C GLY A 78 2.69 1.67 2.03
N HIS A 79 1.77 2.08 1.16
CA HIS A 79 1.56 1.44 -0.14
C HIS A 79 2.75 1.61 -1.08
N VAL A 80 3.41 2.76 -1.07
CA VAL A 80 4.68 2.94 -1.81
C VAL A 80 5.72 1.96 -1.33
N LEU A 81 5.84 1.76 -0.01
CA LEU A 81 6.85 0.90 0.60
C LEU A 81 6.58 -0.61 0.40
N GLY A 82 5.35 -0.99 0.05
CA GLY A 82 5.02 -2.38 -0.29
C GLY A 82 3.86 -3.00 0.48
N ILE A 83 3.23 -2.27 1.41
CA ILE A 83 2.03 -2.74 2.11
C ILE A 83 0.90 -2.83 1.08
N GLY A 84 0.31 -4.00 0.91
CA GLY A 84 -0.72 -4.26 -0.09
C GLY A 84 -0.23 -4.36 -1.55
N THR A 85 0.90 -3.75 -1.88
CA THR A 85 1.37 -3.62 -3.27
C THR A 85 2.50 -4.57 -3.64
N LEU A 86 3.28 -5.04 -2.66
CA LEU A 86 4.43 -5.95 -2.88
C LEU A 86 4.31 -7.28 -2.14
N TRP A 87 3.15 -7.60 -1.55
CA TRP A 87 2.97 -8.84 -0.81
C TRP A 87 3.21 -10.08 -1.67
N SER A 88 2.47 -10.23 -2.79
CA SER A 88 2.67 -11.36 -3.71
C SER A 88 4.04 -11.35 -4.38
N PHE A 89 4.55 -10.17 -4.74
CA PHE A 89 5.91 -10.03 -5.30
C PHE A 89 6.97 -10.62 -4.37
N ASN A 90 6.78 -10.47 -3.06
CA ASN A 90 7.69 -10.96 -2.02
C ASN A 90 7.28 -12.31 -1.42
N GLY A 91 6.24 -12.98 -1.94
CA GLY A 91 5.74 -14.25 -1.40
C GLY A 91 5.23 -14.14 0.04
N LEU A 92 4.68 -12.97 0.42
CA LEU A 92 4.16 -12.70 1.76
C LEU A 92 2.72 -13.15 1.96
N ASN A 93 2.00 -13.42 0.88
CA ASN A 93 0.71 -14.11 0.87
C ASN A 93 0.83 -15.46 0.16
N ASP A 94 -0.16 -16.32 0.31
CA ASP A 94 -0.16 -17.70 -0.20
C ASP A 94 -0.20 -17.82 -1.74
N GLY A 95 -0.31 -16.69 -2.44
CA GLY A 95 0.08 -16.52 -3.85
C GLY A 95 -0.75 -17.34 -4.84
N SER A 96 -1.99 -17.67 -4.47
CA SER A 96 -2.88 -18.57 -5.21
C SER A 96 -4.13 -17.88 -5.80
N GLY A 97 -4.31 -16.59 -5.57
CA GLY A 97 -5.57 -15.88 -5.68
C GLY A 97 -5.39 -14.55 -6.40
N GLY A 98 -6.28 -14.30 -7.36
CA GLY A 98 -6.38 -12.99 -8.00
C GLY A 98 -7.05 -11.98 -7.07
N VAL A 99 -7.20 -10.74 -7.57
CA VAL A 99 -7.90 -9.63 -6.90
C VAL A 99 -9.35 -9.99 -6.48
N ALA A 100 -9.94 -11.05 -7.04
CA ALA A 100 -11.30 -11.50 -6.72
C ALA A 100 -11.40 -12.38 -5.46
N THR A 101 -10.29 -12.86 -4.88
CA THR A 101 -10.31 -13.83 -3.77
C THR A 101 -9.22 -13.57 -2.72
N CYS A 102 -8.69 -12.35 -2.64
CA CYS A 102 -7.55 -11.91 -1.82
C CYS A 102 -6.77 -13.03 -1.10
N ASP A 103 -5.59 -13.36 -1.60
CA ASP A 103 -4.70 -14.37 -1.00
C ASP A 103 -4.46 -14.14 0.48
N SER A 104 -4.59 -15.18 1.31
CA SER A 104 -4.35 -15.04 2.74
C SER A 104 -2.89 -14.70 3.03
N TYR A 105 -2.67 -13.85 4.03
CA TYR A 105 -1.30 -13.54 4.45
C TYR A 105 -0.61 -14.79 5.00
N SER A 106 0.68 -14.96 4.67
CA SER A 106 1.45 -16.14 5.04
C SER A 106 1.57 -16.26 6.56
N THR A 107 1.16 -17.40 7.11
CA THR A 107 1.24 -17.72 8.55
C THR A 107 2.67 -17.91 9.05
N ASN A 108 3.61 -18.13 8.12
CA ASN A 108 5.05 -18.27 8.37
C ASN A 108 5.82 -16.93 8.29
N SER A 109 5.11 -15.80 8.22
CA SER A 109 5.71 -14.47 8.17
C SER A 109 5.97 -13.87 9.55
N ARG A 110 6.81 -12.82 9.60
CA ARG A 110 6.94 -11.98 10.80
C ARG A 110 5.63 -11.29 11.15
N ALA A 111 4.88 -10.81 10.16
CA ALA A 111 3.57 -10.18 10.41
C ALA A 111 2.60 -11.14 11.11
N ALA A 112 2.61 -12.43 10.76
CA ALA A 112 1.82 -13.44 11.46
C ALA A 112 2.29 -13.67 12.90
N ALA A 113 3.60 -13.61 13.17
CA ALA A 113 4.11 -13.68 14.54
C ALA A 113 3.65 -12.48 15.39
N GLU A 114 3.77 -11.27 14.85
CA GLU A 114 3.31 -10.06 15.53
C GLU A 114 1.79 -10.04 15.71
N TYR A 115 1.04 -10.45 14.69
CA TYR A 115 -0.42 -10.58 14.77
C TYR A 115 -0.85 -11.45 15.94
N ARG A 116 -0.23 -12.64 16.09
CA ARG A 116 -0.50 -13.54 17.22
C ARG A 116 -0.13 -12.91 18.57
N ALA A 117 0.95 -12.15 18.61
CA ALA A 117 1.38 -11.46 19.84
C ALA A 117 0.39 -10.36 20.26
N VAL A 118 -0.12 -9.55 19.32
CA VAL A 118 -1.03 -8.44 19.62
C VAL A 118 -2.49 -8.87 19.79
N SER A 119 -2.94 -9.86 19.03
CA SER A 119 -4.32 -10.39 19.12
C SER A 119 -4.53 -11.36 20.27
N GLY A 120 -3.46 -11.99 20.77
CA GLY A 120 -3.53 -13.12 21.70
C GLY A 120 -3.99 -14.44 21.05
N CYS A 121 -4.16 -14.48 19.72
CA CYS A 121 -4.50 -15.70 19.00
C CYS A 121 -3.29 -16.66 18.96
N ALA A 122 -3.56 -17.95 19.18
CA ALA A 122 -2.51 -18.98 19.13
C ALA A 122 -2.01 -19.29 17.70
N SER A 123 -2.79 -18.92 16.69
CA SER A 123 -2.54 -19.19 15.28
C SER A 123 -3.15 -18.10 14.41
N GLY A 124 -2.72 -18.03 13.15
CA GLY A 124 -3.24 -17.08 12.17
C GLY A 124 -2.18 -16.10 11.68
N ALA A 125 -2.61 -15.24 10.76
CA ALA A 125 -1.89 -14.10 10.19
C ALA A 125 -2.85 -12.90 10.16
N PRO A 126 -2.36 -11.67 9.94
CA PRO A 126 -3.25 -10.52 9.73
C PRO A 126 -4.26 -10.84 8.63
N PRO A 127 -5.57 -10.65 8.88
CA PRO A 127 -6.57 -10.74 7.83
C PRO A 127 -6.28 -9.68 6.76
N ILE A 128 -6.53 -10.02 5.50
CA ILE A 128 -6.45 -9.09 4.39
C ILE A 128 -7.87 -8.66 4.08
N GLU A 129 -8.07 -7.36 3.86
CA GLU A 129 -9.35 -6.78 3.51
C GLU A 129 -9.90 -7.40 2.22
N ASP A 130 -11.07 -8.04 2.30
CA ASP A 130 -11.72 -8.72 1.18
C ASP A 130 -13.25 -8.55 1.11
N ASP A 131 -13.84 -7.71 1.96
CA ASP A 131 -15.29 -7.65 2.16
C ASP A 131 -15.97 -6.38 1.62
N THR A 132 -15.20 -5.41 1.09
CA THR A 132 -15.79 -4.13 0.64
C THR A 132 -16.34 -4.19 -0.78
N GLY A 133 -15.84 -5.11 -1.60
CA GLY A 133 -16.14 -5.21 -3.03
C GLY A 133 -15.57 -4.05 -3.86
N ARG A 134 -14.64 -3.27 -3.32
CA ARG A 134 -14.08 -2.06 -3.95
C ARG A 134 -12.66 -2.28 -4.41
N ALA A 135 -12.47 -2.18 -5.73
CA ALA A 135 -11.14 -2.13 -6.32
C ALA A 135 -10.34 -0.93 -5.77
N GLY A 136 -9.17 -1.19 -5.22
CA GLY A 136 -8.34 -0.18 -4.53
C GLY A 136 -8.46 -0.20 -3.00
N THR A 137 -9.44 -0.93 -2.46
CA THR A 137 -9.54 -1.24 -1.03
C THR A 137 -9.23 -2.71 -0.79
N ASP A 138 -9.93 -3.60 -1.48
CA ASP A 138 -9.72 -5.04 -1.30
C ASP A 138 -8.32 -5.47 -1.74
N CYS A 139 -7.77 -6.46 -1.04
CA CYS A 139 -6.46 -7.08 -1.24
C CYS A 139 -5.24 -6.16 -1.03
N GLY A 140 -5.46 -4.88 -0.72
CA GLY A 140 -4.41 -3.88 -0.50
C GLY A 140 -4.19 -3.51 0.97
N HIS A 141 -5.08 -3.95 1.86
CA HIS A 141 -5.12 -3.55 3.27
C HIS A 141 -5.20 -4.77 4.18
N TRP A 142 -4.91 -4.56 5.46
CA TRP A 142 -5.32 -5.47 6.52
C TRP A 142 -6.67 -4.99 7.08
N ASP A 143 -7.47 -5.93 7.56
CA ASP A 143 -8.73 -5.71 8.31
C ASP A 143 -8.45 -5.46 9.82
#